data_AF-A0A953YZ30-F1
#
_entry.id   AF-A0A953YZ30-F1
#
_cell.length_a   1.000
_cell.length_b   1.000
_cell.length_c   1.000
_cell.angle_alpha   90.00
_cell.angle_beta   90.00
_cell.angle_gamma   90.00
#
_symmetry.space_group_name_H-M   'P 1'
#
loop_
_entity.id
_entity.type
_entity.pdbx_description
1 polymer ?
#
loop_
_entity_poly.entity_id
_entity_poly.type
_entity_poly.pdbx_seq_one_letter_code
_entity_poly.pdbx_strand_id
1 'polypeptide(L)'
;AICTHLGCTPDWKENENKYKCPCHGSGYYITGENFEGPAPRPMEHCKVEIDPTDGNIIVDKSTVFRKELGQWEDVTNGAYIAV
;
A
#
# COMPACT_ATOMS: atom_id res chain seq x y z
N ALA A 1 -1.07 -2.91 -5.48
CA ALA A 1 -2.09 -2.90 -4.42
C ALA A 1 -2.59 -4.33 -4.18
N ILE A 2 -2.37 -4.88 -2.98
CA ILE A 2 -2.90 -6.18 -2.54
C ILE A 2 -3.88 -5.96 -1.39
N CYS A 3 -5.13 -6.37 -1.59
CA CYS A 3 -6.17 -6.27 -0.57
C CYS A 3 -5.84 -7.17 0.63
N THR A 4 -5.80 -6.60 1.83
CA THR A 4 -5.47 -7.32 3.08
C THR A 4 -6.60 -8.20 3.60
N HIS A 5 -7.75 -8.22 2.93
CA HIS A 5 -8.80 -9.20 3.19
C HIS A 5 -8.35 -10.61 2.75
N LEU A 6 -8.27 -10.85 1.43
CA LEU A 6 -7.97 -12.16 0.84
C LEU A 6 -7.07 -12.06 -0.42
N GLY A 7 -6.40 -10.94 -0.64
CA GLY A 7 -5.34 -10.83 -1.66
C GLY A 7 -5.75 -10.36 -3.06
N CYS A 8 -7.03 -10.03 -3.31
CA CYS A 8 -7.43 -9.43 -4.59
C CYS A 8 -6.70 -8.08 -4.85
N THR A 9 -6.55 -7.68 -6.11
CA THR A 9 -6.09 -6.33 -6.48
C THR A 9 -7.26 -5.34 -6.46
N PRO A 10 -7.24 -4.28 -5.64
CA PRO A 10 -8.28 -3.24 -5.67
C PRO A 10 -8.20 -2.35 -6.92
N ASP A 11 -9.36 -1.89 -7.40
CA ASP A 11 -9.47 -0.94 -8.49
C ASP A 11 -9.30 0.48 -7.99
N TRP A 12 -8.60 1.33 -8.75
CA TRP A 12 -8.65 2.77 -8.55
C TRP A 12 -9.98 3.34 -9.09
N LYS A 13 -10.68 4.12 -8.27
CA LYS A 13 -11.88 4.87 -8.65
C LYS A 13 -11.55 6.35 -8.69
N GLU A 14 -11.21 6.85 -9.88
CA GLU A 14 -10.75 8.23 -10.11
C GLU A 14 -11.68 9.28 -9.52
N ASN A 15 -13.00 9.15 -9.75
CA ASN A 15 -14.00 10.09 -9.25
C ASN A 15 -14.08 10.18 -7.72
N GLU A 16 -13.58 9.17 -7.01
CA GLU A 16 -13.61 9.09 -5.55
C GLU A 16 -12.24 9.31 -4.90
N ASN A 17 -11.16 9.31 -5.70
CA ASN A 17 -9.77 9.24 -5.24
C ASN A 17 -9.53 8.10 -4.22
N LYS A 18 -10.09 6.93 -4.49
CA LYS A 18 -10.08 5.77 -3.60
C LYS A 18 -9.81 4.48 -4.35
N TYR A 19 -9.20 3.53 -3.65
CA TYR A 19 -9.16 2.14 -4.09
C TYR A 19 -10.37 1.38 -3.56
N LYS A 20 -11.03 0.60 -4.41
CA LYS A 20 -12.17 -0.25 -4.08
C LYS A 20 -11.91 -1.67 -4.55
N CYS A 21 -11.95 -2.62 -3.63
CA CYS A 21 -11.74 -4.03 -3.92
C CYS A 21 -13.01 -4.63 -4.54
N PRO A 22 -12.98 -5.09 -5.81
CA PRO A 22 -14.17 -5.59 -6.50
C PRO A 22 -14.68 -6.92 -5.93
N CYS A 23 -13.87 -7.64 -5.15
CA CYS A 23 -14.23 -8.94 -4.61
C CYS A 23 -15.27 -8.85 -3.49
N HIS A 24 -15.05 -7.96 -2.51
CA HIS A 24 -15.88 -7.88 -1.30
C HIS A 24 -16.12 -6.44 -0.81
N GLY A 25 -15.74 -5.43 -1.59
CA GLY A 25 -16.05 -4.03 -1.29
C GLY A 25 -15.06 -3.29 -0.39
N SER A 26 -13.94 -3.90 0.01
CA SER A 26 -12.94 -3.21 0.85
C SER A 26 -12.46 -1.91 0.21
N GLY A 27 -12.43 -0.83 0.99
CA GLY A 27 -12.05 0.50 0.55
C GLY A 27 -10.77 0.98 1.20
N TYR A 28 -9.90 1.61 0.41
CA TYR A 28 -8.65 2.20 0.87
C TYR A 28 -8.45 3.60 0.30
N TYR A 29 -7.87 4.50 1.10
CA TYR A 29 -7.39 5.79 0.63
C TYR A 29 -6.17 5.62 -0.29
N ILE A 30 -5.76 6.69 -0.97
CA ILE A 30 -4.55 6.69 -1.81
C ILE A 30 -3.28 6.30 -1.03
N THR A 31 -3.27 6.55 0.29
CA THR A 31 -2.19 6.15 1.21
C THR A 31 -2.16 4.64 1.48
N GLY A 32 -3.17 3.88 1.09
CA GLY A 32 -3.33 2.46 1.44
C GLY A 32 -4.00 2.23 2.79
N GLU A 33 -4.37 3.28 3.54
CA GLU A 33 -5.17 3.14 4.76
C GLU A 33 -6.59 2.68 4.44
N ASN A 34 -7.03 1.59 5.09
CA ASN A 34 -8.37 1.05 4.90
C ASN A 34 -9.41 1.92 5.62
N PHE A 35 -10.55 2.17 4.98
CA PHE A 35 -11.68 2.90 5.56
C PHE A 35 -13.01 2.13 5.48
N GLU A 36 -13.04 1.05 4.71
CA GLU A 36 -14.25 0.25 4.48
C GLU A 36 -13.89 -1.24 4.43
N GLY A 37 -14.62 -2.04 5.20
CA GLY A 37 -14.38 -3.48 5.34
C GLY A 37 -14.74 -4.29 4.09
N PRO A 38 -14.44 -5.60 4.06
CA PRO A 38 -13.99 -6.44 5.18
C PRO A 38 -12.47 -6.44 5.46
N ALA A 39 -11.66 -5.68 4.74
CA ALA A 39 -10.21 -5.61 4.98
C ALA A 39 -9.91 -5.16 6.43
N PRO A 40 -9.17 -5.95 7.23
CA PRO A 40 -9.03 -5.71 8.66
C PRO A 40 -7.95 -4.66 8.99
N ARG A 41 -7.11 -4.29 8.02
CA ARG A 41 -5.93 -3.43 8.23
C ARG A 41 -5.49 -2.72 6.94
N PRO A 42 -4.65 -1.68 7.03
CA PRO A 42 -4.07 -0.99 5.87
C PRO A 42 -3.27 -1.91 4.96
N MET A 43 -3.07 -1.50 3.70
CA MET A 43 -2.18 -2.18 2.76
C MET A 43 -0.74 -2.18 3.29
N GLU A 44 0.04 -3.20 2.89
CA GLU A 44 1.49 -3.19 3.12
C GLU A 44 2.13 -2.08 2.28
N HIS A 45 3.20 -1.47 2.80
CA HIS A 45 4.05 -0.60 2.00
C HIS A 45 5.39 -1.30 1.74
N CYS A 46 5.89 -1.29 0.50
CA CYS A 46 7.20 -1.83 0.17
C CYS A 46 8.26 -0.74 0.17
N LYS A 47 9.48 -1.08 0.58
CA LYS A 47 10.63 -0.20 0.43
C LYS A 47 10.86 0.17 -1.03
N VAL A 48 11.19 1.43 -1.26
CA VAL A 48 11.61 1.93 -2.58
C VAL A 48 12.93 2.68 -2.50
N GLU A 49 13.68 2.59 -3.58
CA GLU A 49 14.92 3.34 -3.78
C GLU A 49 15.07 3.75 -5.25
N ILE A 50 15.90 4.75 -5.51
CA ILE A 50 16.25 5.16 -6.88
C ILE A 50 17.56 4.48 -7.25
N ASP A 51 17.58 3.77 -8.38
CA ASP A 51 18.81 3.26 -8.94
C ASP A 51 19.73 4.44 -9.31
N PRO A 52 20.94 4.53 -8.71
CA PRO A 52 21.82 5.66 -8.93
C PRO A 52 22.42 5.70 -10.35
N THR A 53 22.30 4.62 -11.13
CA THR A 53 22.90 4.49 -12.45
C THR A 53 21.99 5.00 -13.57
N ASP A 54 20.68 4.75 -13.48
CA ASP A 54 19.72 5.05 -14.53
C ASP A 54 18.47 5.81 -14.05
N GLY A 55 18.31 6.01 -12.74
CA GLY A 55 17.18 6.75 -12.16
C GLY A 55 15.89 5.94 -12.04
N ASN A 56 15.91 4.64 -12.30
CA ASN A 56 14.73 3.78 -12.14
C ASN A 56 14.31 3.66 -10.68
N ILE A 57 13.00 3.48 -10.43
CA ILE A 57 12.48 3.16 -9.10
C ILE A 57 12.59 1.65 -8.87
N ILE A 58 13.39 1.25 -7.89
CA ILE A 58 13.47 -0.12 -7.41
C ILE A 58 12.45 -0.30 -6.30
N VAL A 59 11.63 -1.35 -6.40
CA VAL A 59 10.62 -1.72 -5.39
C VAL A 59 11.02 -3.05 -4.77
N ASP A 60 11.49 -3.02 -3.53
CA ASP A 60 11.85 -4.22 -2.78
C ASP A 60 10.60 -4.80 -2.10
N LYS A 61 10.04 -5.86 -2.70
CA LYS A 61 8.86 -6.56 -2.18
C LYS A 61 9.15 -7.48 -0.99
N SER A 62 10.42 -7.67 -0.62
CA SER A 62 10.81 -8.47 0.56
C SER A 62 10.82 -7.65 1.85
N THR A 63 10.94 -6.33 1.73
CA THR A 63 10.89 -5.40 2.86
C THR A 63 9.54 -4.68 2.88
N VAL A 64 8.68 -5.05 3.85
CA VAL A 64 7.33 -4.49 4.02
C VAL A 64 7.19 -3.70 5.32
N PHE A 65 6.43 -2.60 5.26
CA PHE A 65 6.14 -1.71 6.38
C PHE A 65 4.64 -1.67 6.66
N ARG A 66 4.29 -1.89 7.93
CA ARG A 66 2.91 -1.96 8.43
C ARG A 66 2.58 -0.79 9.33
N LYS A 67 1.46 -0.13 9.04
CA LYS A 67 0.97 1.00 9.83
C LYS A 67 0.71 0.61 11.28
N GLU A 68 0.08 -0.54 11.49
CA GLU A 68 -0.30 -1.03 12.82
C GLU A 68 0.89 -1.36 13.73
N LEU A 69 2.09 -1.47 13.15
CA LEU A 69 3.35 -1.65 13.88
C LEU A 69 4.11 -0.33 14.07
N GLY A 70 3.54 0.81 13.67
CA GLY A 70 4.19 2.14 13.73
C GLY A 70 5.31 2.32 12.71
N GLN A 71 5.38 1.47 11.69
CA GLN A 71 6.50 1.45 10.74
C GLN A 71 6.38 2.51 9.63
N TRP A 72 5.21 3.15 9.51
CA TRP A 72 5.03 4.26 8.57
C TRP A 72 5.66 5.54 9.14
N GLU A 73 5.60 5.72 10.45
CA GLU A 73 6.08 6.92 11.13
C GLU A 73 7.58 6.85 11.49
N ASP A 74 8.19 5.67 11.43
CA ASP A 74 9.61 5.49 11.65
C ASP A 74 10.42 6.05 10.48
N VAL A 75 10.97 7.25 10.70
CA VAL A 75 11.79 7.98 9.72
C VAL A 75 13.09 7.26 9.34
N THR A 76 13.49 6.22 10.07
CA THR A 76 14.68 5.42 9.75
C THR A 76 14.44 4.36 8.68
N ASN A 77 13.17 4.05 8.37
CA ASN A 77 12.78 3.04 7.37
C ASN A 77 13.02 3.47 5.91
N GLY A 78 13.38 4.73 5.67
CA GLY A 78 13.58 5.27 4.33
C GLY A 78 12.26 5.46 3.58
N ALA A 79 12.33 5.48 2.24
CA ALA A 79 11.16 5.67 1.39
C ALA A 79 10.42 4.35 1.13
N TYR A 80 9.09 4.43 1.04
CA TYR A 80 8.24 3.28 0.76
C TYR A 80 6.97 3.69 0.00
N ILE A 81 6.25 2.71 -0.57
CA ILE A 81 5.00 2.91 -1.31
C ILE A 81 3.98 1.83 -1.00
N ALA A 82 2.69 2.16 -0.97
CA ALA A 82 1.59 1.20 -0.82
C ALA A 82 1.58 0.19 -1.98
N VAL A 83 1.49 -1.12 -1.67
CA VAL A 83 1.56 -2.22 -2.66
C VAL A 83 0.47 -3.25 -2.56
#